data_AF-A0A8D9DM69-F1
#
_entry.id   AF-A0A8D9DM69-F1
#
_cell.length_a   1.000
_cell.length_b   1.000
_cell.length_c   1.000
_cell.angle_alpha   90.00
_cell.angle_beta   90.00
_cell.angle_gamma   90.00
#
_symmetry.space_group_name_H-M   'P 1'
#
loop_
_entity.id
_entity.type
_entity.pdbx_description
1 polymer ?
#
loop_
_entity_poly.entity_id
_entity_poly.type
_entity_poly.pdbx_seq_one_letter_code
_entity_poly.pdbx_strand_id
1 'polypeptide(L)'
;MLTSKTFLRKNKRGNVLKIVREHYLRDDLSCGSELCDECDAKEAILEKTPTSNSKQYTQSHYLLLDTNIILQQIDVLEEPTLCNIIVIQTILQEVKHRSSSVYKRLKDLIANPNRKFYVFVNEHHHETYIERNPGESMNDRNDRALRRVASWYEEHLVSRVRVILLTADARNKELATGEGLLSCSIEAYISQLTNGEPLLDKLSKIDAAVMTSVKDNIYPVHATPTEIHAGVKNKTLLQGSFQASRENFLEGQVNCEGYEKPILVQGRDGLNRAIDGDTVAVRLLPEDQWSAPLELVLEDEGNMEDDEGGEEGKELKKKKSVPVAERRPTGLIVGIIKQKWRQYCGILQANPMEGSSRHLFVPAERKIPKIRVETRQIATLSSQRIVVAIDSWPRHSRYPQGHFVRALGPIGDKDTENEVLLLEHDVPHSKFSDLVLSYLPQLPWSITDDEVSRRSDLRYLDVCSVDPPGCTDIDDALHCRPMDNGNLEVGVHIADVSHFIKPGTPLDEEAALRATTVYLVDKRIDMVPGLLSGNLCSLRGRCPITTTVY
;
A
#
# COMPACT_ATOMS: atom_id res chain seq x y z
N MET A 1 32.04 20.88 -0.97
CA MET A 1 31.74 22.32 -1.17
C MET A 1 30.48 22.74 -0.41
N LEU A 2 30.27 24.04 -0.13
CA LEU A 2 29.09 24.57 0.55
C LEU A 2 28.29 25.47 -0.40
N THR A 3 27.01 25.19 -0.57
CA THR A 3 26.04 26.09 -1.24
C THR A 3 24.87 26.42 -0.30
N SER A 4 24.03 27.37 -0.67
CA SER A 4 22.86 27.79 0.12
C SER A 4 21.56 27.60 -0.66
N LYS A 5 20.64 26.79 -0.14
CA LYS A 5 19.31 26.56 -0.72
C LYS A 5 18.32 27.53 -0.10
N THR A 6 17.77 28.44 -0.90
CA THR A 6 16.74 29.40 -0.46
C THR A 6 15.37 29.03 -1.02
N PHE A 7 14.34 29.02 -0.17
CA PHE A 7 12.95 28.80 -0.60
C PHE A 7 11.96 29.56 0.28
N LEU A 8 10.79 29.86 -0.27
CA LEU A 8 9.70 30.51 0.44
C LEU A 8 8.76 29.46 1.01
N ARG A 9 8.39 29.60 2.28
CA ARG A 9 7.41 28.74 2.95
C ARG A 9 6.31 29.58 3.57
N LYS A 10 5.05 29.27 3.24
CA LYS A 10 3.89 29.84 3.91
C LYS A 10 3.62 29.08 5.21
N ASN A 11 3.53 29.78 6.34
CA ASN A 11 3.17 29.16 7.62
C ASN A 11 1.64 28.97 7.73
N LYS A 12 1.19 28.22 8.75
CA LYS A 12 -0.25 27.97 9.00
C LYS A 12 -1.07 29.26 9.23
N ARG A 13 -0.42 30.37 9.60
CA ARG A 13 -1.03 31.69 9.82
C ARG A 13 -1.06 32.56 8.54
N GLY A 14 -0.54 32.05 7.43
CA GLY A 14 -0.54 32.73 6.14
C GLY A 14 0.68 33.60 5.84
N ASN A 15 1.62 33.75 6.78
CA ASN A 15 2.84 34.53 6.56
C ASN A 15 3.80 33.77 5.66
N VAL A 16 4.42 34.47 4.72
CA VAL A 16 5.46 33.93 3.83
C VAL A 16 6.82 34.17 4.47
N LEU A 17 7.55 33.10 4.76
CA LEU A 17 8.89 33.13 5.34
C LEU A 17 9.91 32.72 4.28
N LYS A 18 11.02 33.47 4.18
CA LYS A 18 12.19 33.04 3.42
C LYS A 18 13.05 32.14 4.32
N ILE A 19 13.20 30.89 3.91
CA ILE A 19 14.06 29.92 4.58
C ILE A 19 15.35 29.80 3.78
N VAL A 20 16.48 29.96 4.45
CA VAL A 20 17.82 29.73 3.92
C VAL A 20 18.39 28.53 4.65
N ARG A 21 18.87 27.53 3.91
CA ARG A 21 19.54 26.36 4.47
C ARG A 21 20.91 26.19 3.83
N GLU A 22 21.89 25.88 4.64
CA GLU A 22 23.17 25.37 4.17
C GLU A 22 22.95 24.02 3.49
N HIS A 23 23.64 23.82 2.37
CA HIS A 23 23.55 22.62 1.56
C HIS A 23 24.96 22.17 1.20
N TYR A 24 25.38 21.06 1.81
CA TYR A 24 26.73 20.54 1.67
C TYR A 24 26.80 19.60 0.46
N LEU A 25 27.77 19.87 -0.41
CA LEU A 25 28.14 19.05 -1.55
C LEU A 25 29.38 18.23 -1.20
N ARG A 26 29.31 16.94 -1.48
CA ARG A 26 30.22 15.89 -1.10
C ARG A 26 30.73 15.17 -2.34
N ASP A 27 31.96 14.67 -2.23
CA ASP A 27 32.67 13.94 -3.29
C ASP A 27 32.93 12.48 -2.87
N ASP A 28 32.54 12.12 -1.64
CA ASP A 28 32.74 10.81 -1.00
C ASP A 28 31.46 9.96 -0.99
N LEU A 29 30.54 10.21 -1.93
CA LEU A 29 29.30 9.47 -2.06
C LEU A 29 29.49 8.34 -3.09
N SER A 30 29.25 7.10 -2.67
CA SER A 30 29.38 5.94 -3.55
C SER A 30 28.36 5.96 -4.69
N CYS A 31 28.70 5.34 -5.83
CA CYS A 31 27.76 5.07 -6.91
C CYS A 31 26.97 3.77 -6.68
N GLY A 32 27.35 2.98 -5.66
CA GLY A 32 26.69 1.72 -5.29
C GLY A 32 26.96 0.54 -6.22
N SER A 33 27.83 0.69 -7.22
CA SER A 33 28.15 -0.36 -8.21
C SER A 33 29.43 -1.12 -7.86
N GLU A 34 29.36 -2.46 -7.92
CA GLU A 34 30.54 -3.34 -7.82
C GLU A 34 31.52 -3.20 -9.01
N LEU A 35 31.13 -2.52 -10.10
CA LEU A 35 32.02 -2.24 -11.24
C LEU A 35 32.93 -1.04 -11.02
N CYS A 36 32.62 -0.20 -10.03
CA CYS A 36 33.33 1.03 -9.83
C CYS A 36 34.68 0.77 -9.16
N ASP A 37 35.74 1.26 -9.81
CA ASP A 37 37.11 1.18 -9.30
C ASP A 37 37.46 2.41 -8.43
N GLU A 38 36.60 3.45 -8.40
CA GLU A 38 36.84 4.73 -7.72
C GLU A 38 36.10 4.87 -6.38
N CYS A 39 34.90 4.29 -6.25
CA CYS A 39 34.05 4.39 -5.05
C CYS A 39 34.35 3.28 -4.02
N ASP A 40 33.91 3.47 -2.77
CA ASP A 40 34.04 2.44 -1.72
C ASP A 40 33.18 1.20 -2.04
N ALA A 41 33.84 0.06 -2.23
CA ALA A 41 33.23 -1.22 -2.52
C ALA A 41 32.36 -1.77 -1.38
N LYS A 42 32.53 -1.29 -0.13
CA LYS A 42 31.71 -1.73 1.01
C LYS A 42 30.25 -1.30 0.91
N GLU A 43 29.95 -0.28 0.12
CA GLU A 43 28.59 0.24 -0.11
C GLU A 43 27.98 -0.27 -1.41
N ALA A 44 28.62 -1.23 -2.09
CA ALA A 44 28.14 -1.76 -3.35
C ALA A 44 26.91 -2.65 -3.14
N ILE A 45 25.79 -2.26 -3.77
CA ILE A 45 24.53 -2.99 -3.79
C ILE A 45 24.21 -3.50 -5.20
N LEU A 46 24.61 -2.74 -6.24
CA LEU A 46 24.37 -3.06 -7.64
C LEU A 46 25.44 -4.03 -8.16
N GLU A 47 24.99 -5.05 -8.87
CA GLU A 47 25.84 -6.16 -9.32
C GLU A 47 26.82 -5.74 -10.40
N LYS A 48 27.98 -6.43 -10.43
CA LYS A 48 29.01 -6.20 -11.44
C LYS A 48 28.54 -6.47 -12.88
N THR A 49 27.69 -7.47 -13.08
CA THR A 49 27.18 -7.86 -14.40
C THR A 49 25.68 -8.09 -14.30
N PRO A 50 24.86 -7.01 -14.31
CA PRO A 50 23.42 -7.15 -14.27
C PRO A 50 22.96 -7.95 -15.49
N THR A 51 22.12 -8.96 -15.26
CA THR A 51 21.55 -9.80 -16.31
C THR A 51 20.53 -9.00 -17.11
N SER A 52 20.75 -8.87 -18.42
CA SER A 52 19.75 -8.30 -19.31
C SER A 52 18.84 -9.40 -19.85
N ASN A 53 17.57 -9.32 -19.50
CA ASN A 53 16.52 -10.17 -20.06
C ASN A 53 15.76 -9.47 -21.21
N SER A 54 16.25 -8.32 -21.70
CA SER A 54 15.60 -7.54 -22.75
C SER A 54 16.06 -7.94 -24.15
N LYS A 55 15.12 -8.05 -25.09
CA LYS A 55 15.39 -8.28 -26.52
C LYS A 55 16.01 -7.07 -27.21
N GLN A 56 15.71 -5.84 -26.76
CA GLN A 56 16.25 -4.61 -27.34
C GLN A 56 17.60 -4.24 -26.72
N TYR A 57 17.69 -4.33 -25.39
CA TYR A 57 18.88 -3.91 -24.64
C TYR A 57 19.71 -5.13 -24.29
N THR A 58 20.47 -5.67 -25.23
CA THR A 58 21.27 -6.90 -25.02
C THR A 58 22.49 -6.70 -24.12
N GLN A 59 22.90 -5.44 -23.88
CA GLN A 59 23.99 -5.10 -22.99
C GLN A 59 23.54 -5.07 -21.52
N SER A 60 24.47 -5.35 -20.61
CA SER A 60 24.26 -5.16 -19.17
C SER A 60 23.94 -3.71 -18.86
N HIS A 61 22.87 -3.50 -18.11
CA HIS A 61 22.36 -2.17 -17.80
C HIS A 61 21.77 -2.07 -16.40
N TYR A 62 21.76 -0.86 -15.84
CA TYR A 62 20.99 -0.49 -14.65
C TYR A 62 19.74 0.27 -15.05
N LEU A 63 18.71 0.18 -14.20
CA LEU A 63 17.45 0.89 -14.40
C LEU A 63 17.39 2.11 -13.48
N LEU A 64 17.15 3.29 -14.05
CA LEU A 64 16.96 4.54 -13.31
C LEU A 64 15.49 4.94 -13.39
N LEU A 65 14.82 5.01 -12.24
CA LEU A 65 13.37 5.22 -12.19
C LEU A 65 13.00 6.70 -12.07
N ASP A 66 11.99 7.13 -12.82
CA ASP A 66 11.25 8.37 -12.59
C ASP A 66 10.22 8.24 -11.44
N THR A 67 9.82 9.37 -10.85
CA THR A 67 8.79 9.48 -9.80
C THR A 67 7.47 8.84 -10.24
N ASN A 68 7.02 9.09 -11.47
CA ASN A 68 5.71 8.59 -11.92
C ASN A 68 5.71 7.07 -12.05
N ILE A 69 6.83 6.47 -12.45
CA ILE A 69 6.97 5.01 -12.53
C ILE A 69 6.80 4.39 -11.14
N ILE A 70 7.45 4.95 -10.12
CA ILE A 70 7.31 4.45 -8.75
C ILE A 70 5.89 4.62 -8.23
N LEU A 71 5.25 5.76 -8.48
CA LEU A 71 3.91 6.03 -7.96
C LEU A 71 2.82 5.18 -8.61
N GLN A 72 2.97 4.87 -9.90
CA GLN A 72 1.93 4.21 -10.70
C GLN A 72 2.16 2.71 -10.87
N GLN A 73 3.41 2.24 -10.76
CA GLN A 73 3.81 0.88 -11.14
C GLN A 73 4.56 0.17 -10.01
N ILE A 74 4.27 0.53 -8.75
CA ILE A 74 4.94 -0.08 -7.59
C ILE A 74 4.72 -1.60 -7.52
N ASP A 75 3.54 -2.09 -7.91
CA ASP A 75 3.23 -3.53 -7.92
C ASP A 75 4.11 -4.29 -8.92
N VAL A 76 4.45 -3.67 -10.06
CA VAL A 76 5.42 -4.23 -11.02
C VAL A 76 6.84 -4.20 -10.46
N LEU A 77 7.20 -3.11 -9.76
CA LEU A 77 8.50 -2.98 -9.10
C LEU A 77 8.66 -3.93 -7.91
N GLU A 78 7.59 -4.53 -7.39
CA GLU A 78 7.66 -5.56 -6.37
C GLU A 78 7.99 -6.95 -6.93
N GLU A 79 7.96 -7.13 -8.24
CA GLU A 79 8.30 -8.40 -8.86
C GLU A 79 9.82 -8.65 -8.90
N PRO A 80 10.27 -9.88 -8.59
CA PRO A 80 11.70 -10.22 -8.55
C PRO A 80 12.37 -10.21 -9.94
N THR A 81 11.59 -10.07 -11.01
CA THR A 81 12.07 -9.98 -12.39
C THR A 81 12.86 -8.71 -12.66
N LEU A 82 12.60 -7.64 -11.90
CA LEU A 82 13.31 -6.37 -11.99
C LEU A 82 14.29 -6.22 -10.81
N CYS A 83 15.58 -6.13 -11.15
CA CYS A 83 16.70 -5.98 -10.21
C CYS A 83 17.68 -4.90 -10.72
N ASN A 84 18.64 -4.53 -9.89
CA ASN A 84 19.69 -3.54 -10.19
C ASN A 84 19.11 -2.16 -10.56
N ILE A 85 18.29 -1.66 -9.64
CA ILE A 85 17.53 -0.42 -9.79
C ILE A 85 18.18 0.69 -8.99
N ILE A 86 18.36 1.85 -9.62
CA ILE A 86 18.81 3.09 -9.00
C ILE A 86 17.60 4.00 -8.77
N VAL A 87 17.46 4.46 -7.53
CA VAL A 87 16.50 5.49 -7.13
C VAL A 87 17.27 6.69 -6.60
N ILE A 88 17.01 7.88 -7.11
CA ILE A 88 17.71 9.08 -6.64
C ILE A 88 16.99 9.72 -5.45
N GLN A 89 17.74 10.39 -4.58
CA GLN A 89 17.23 11.03 -3.37
C GLN A 89 16.08 12.01 -3.66
N THR A 90 16.15 12.80 -4.74
CA THR A 90 15.07 13.73 -5.12
C THR A 90 13.74 13.01 -5.35
N ILE A 91 13.78 11.90 -6.07
CA ILE A 91 12.60 11.08 -6.38
C ILE A 91 12.09 10.40 -5.11
N LEU A 92 12.98 9.86 -4.29
CA LEU A 92 12.63 9.26 -3.01
C LEU A 92 11.89 10.26 -2.09
N GLN A 93 12.32 11.52 -2.07
CA GLN A 93 11.64 12.60 -1.33
C GLN A 93 10.30 12.97 -1.98
N GLU A 94 10.23 13.04 -3.30
CA GLU A 94 8.99 13.37 -4.01
C GLU A 94 7.91 12.30 -3.79
N VAL A 95 8.27 11.02 -3.88
CA VAL A 95 7.39 9.89 -3.56
C VAL A 95 6.91 9.98 -2.11
N LYS A 96 7.80 10.27 -1.15
CA LYS A 96 7.42 10.48 0.25
C LYS A 96 6.37 11.59 0.43
N HIS A 97 6.48 12.66 -0.32
CA HIS A 97 5.56 13.79 -0.24
C HIS A 97 4.23 13.54 -0.96
N ARG A 98 4.24 12.76 -2.05
CA ARG A 98 3.03 12.44 -2.83
C ARG A 98 2.25 11.27 -2.26
N SER A 99 2.91 10.21 -1.79
CA SER A 99 2.26 9.02 -1.23
C SER A 99 3.12 8.34 -0.15
N SER A 100 2.67 8.43 1.11
CA SER A 100 3.36 7.78 2.22
C SER A 100 3.29 6.26 2.17
N SER A 101 2.23 5.68 1.58
CA SER A 101 2.07 4.23 1.45
C SER A 101 3.05 3.66 0.42
N VAL A 102 3.13 4.27 -0.77
CA VAL A 102 4.10 3.87 -1.80
C VAL A 102 5.53 4.07 -1.31
N TYR A 103 5.80 5.15 -0.57
CA TYR A 103 7.11 5.37 0.05
C TYR A 103 7.50 4.28 1.04
N LYS A 104 6.56 3.75 1.84
CA LYS A 104 6.82 2.63 2.76
C LYS A 104 7.17 1.37 1.96
N ARG A 105 6.35 1.01 0.96
CA ARG A 105 6.60 -0.13 0.07
C ARG A 105 7.97 -0.03 -0.62
N LEU A 106 8.32 1.15 -1.15
CA LEU A 106 9.63 1.39 -1.75
C LEU A 106 10.78 1.24 -0.75
N LYS A 107 10.61 1.67 0.51
CA LYS A 107 11.61 1.44 1.56
C LYS A 107 11.81 -0.04 1.85
N ASP A 108 10.73 -0.81 1.88
CA ASP A 108 10.80 -2.25 2.12
C ASP A 108 11.53 -2.96 0.97
N LEU A 109 11.36 -2.48 -0.27
CA LEU A 109 12.13 -2.92 -1.44
C LEU A 109 13.63 -2.57 -1.32
N ILE A 110 13.95 -1.35 -0.90
CA ILE A 110 15.34 -0.89 -0.69
C ILE A 110 16.01 -1.69 0.43
N ALA A 111 15.28 -2.00 1.50
CA ALA A 111 15.80 -2.76 2.64
C ALA A 111 16.10 -4.23 2.29
N ASN A 112 15.53 -4.77 1.21
CA ASN A 112 15.71 -6.15 0.80
C ASN A 112 16.98 -6.33 -0.07
N PRO A 113 18.04 -7.00 0.43
CA PRO A 113 19.31 -7.12 -0.29
C PRO A 113 19.21 -7.91 -1.61
N ASN A 114 18.21 -8.80 -1.72
CA ASN A 114 18.01 -9.61 -2.93
C ASN A 114 17.42 -8.79 -4.08
N ARG A 115 16.81 -7.64 -3.80
CA ARG A 115 16.17 -6.79 -4.80
C ARG A 115 17.16 -5.83 -5.48
N LYS A 116 18.31 -5.58 -4.85
CA LYS A 116 19.40 -4.76 -5.41
C LYS A 116 18.92 -3.35 -5.80
N PHE A 117 18.12 -2.73 -4.93
CA PHE A 117 17.71 -1.33 -5.05
C PHE A 117 18.73 -0.45 -4.34
N TYR A 118 19.31 0.50 -5.08
CA TYR A 118 20.30 1.44 -4.56
C TYR A 118 19.73 2.87 -4.53
N VAL A 119 19.94 3.58 -3.43
CA VAL A 119 19.54 4.98 -3.29
C VAL A 119 20.74 5.89 -3.51
N PHE A 120 20.79 6.58 -4.63
CA PHE A 120 21.86 7.53 -4.94
C PHE A 120 21.54 8.93 -4.41
N VAL A 121 22.46 9.48 -3.61
CA VAL A 121 22.28 10.77 -2.91
C VAL A 121 22.68 11.95 -3.80
N ASN A 122 21.92 12.16 -4.87
CA ASN A 122 22.25 13.14 -5.92
C ASN A 122 22.24 14.60 -5.45
N GLU A 123 21.38 14.99 -4.48
CA GLU A 123 21.36 16.39 -4.02
C GLU A 123 22.67 16.76 -3.31
N HIS A 124 23.32 15.83 -2.62
CA HIS A 124 24.54 16.11 -1.87
C HIS A 124 25.80 15.77 -2.65
N HIS A 125 25.69 15.28 -3.88
CA HIS A 125 26.84 14.92 -4.70
C HIS A 125 27.29 16.10 -5.55
N HIS A 126 28.56 16.44 -5.51
CA HIS A 126 29.10 17.64 -6.18
C HIS A 126 28.81 17.69 -7.68
N GLU A 127 28.98 16.58 -8.39
CA GLU A 127 28.85 16.56 -9.87
C GLU A 127 27.41 16.42 -10.39
N THR A 128 26.49 15.91 -9.56
CA THR A 128 25.10 15.66 -9.96
C THR A 128 24.12 16.63 -9.34
N TYR A 129 24.57 17.43 -8.37
CA TYR A 129 23.79 18.54 -7.84
C TYR A 129 23.52 19.58 -8.93
N ILE A 130 22.27 20.00 -9.03
CA ILE A 130 21.84 21.05 -9.94
C ILE A 130 21.00 22.10 -9.24
N GLU A 131 21.22 23.37 -9.60
CA GLU A 131 20.38 24.48 -9.16
C GLU A 131 19.17 24.64 -10.06
N ARG A 132 18.11 25.29 -9.54
CA ARG A 132 16.89 25.56 -10.29
C ARG A 132 17.11 26.78 -11.18
N ASN A 133 16.80 26.65 -12.46
CA ASN A 133 16.92 27.75 -13.42
C ASN A 133 15.80 28.79 -13.22
N PRO A 134 16.02 30.07 -13.57
CA PRO A 134 14.98 31.09 -13.52
C PRO A 134 13.76 30.69 -14.38
N GLY A 135 12.57 30.70 -13.79
CA GLY A 135 11.31 30.34 -14.49
C GLY A 135 11.04 28.84 -14.65
N GLU A 136 12.01 27.97 -14.32
CA GLU A 136 11.85 26.51 -14.38
C GLU A 136 10.88 26.02 -13.29
N SER A 137 10.03 25.04 -13.57
CA SER A 137 9.17 24.43 -12.55
C SER A 137 9.97 23.52 -11.59
N MET A 138 9.43 23.16 -10.43
CA MET A 138 10.09 22.17 -9.56
C MET A 138 10.15 20.79 -10.20
N ASN A 139 9.13 20.42 -11.00
CA ASN A 139 9.09 19.16 -11.73
C ASN A 139 10.19 19.12 -12.79
N ASP A 140 10.27 20.16 -13.62
CA ASP A 140 11.25 20.30 -14.69
C ASP A 140 12.69 20.21 -14.16
N ARG A 141 12.93 20.83 -13.00
CA ARG A 141 14.22 20.72 -12.30
C ARG A 141 14.51 19.30 -11.86
N ASN A 142 13.52 18.59 -11.28
CA ASN A 142 13.70 17.20 -10.85
C ASN A 142 13.96 16.26 -12.04
N ASP A 143 13.24 16.44 -13.15
CA ASP A 143 13.45 15.71 -14.40
C ASP A 143 14.86 15.94 -14.95
N ARG A 144 15.35 17.19 -14.87
CA ARG A 144 16.73 17.53 -15.25
C ARG A 144 17.76 16.93 -14.30
N ALA A 145 17.48 16.85 -13.00
CA ALA A 145 18.37 16.19 -12.04
C ALA A 145 18.51 14.70 -12.37
N LEU A 146 17.40 14.06 -12.75
CA LEU A 146 17.36 12.67 -13.16
C LEU A 146 18.21 12.41 -14.41
N ARG A 147 18.07 13.25 -15.43
CA ARG A 147 18.90 13.19 -16.65
C ARG A 147 20.38 13.45 -16.37
N ARG A 148 20.71 14.39 -15.48
CA ARG A 148 22.10 14.64 -15.07
C ARG A 148 22.72 13.42 -14.37
N VAL A 149 21.96 12.74 -13.50
CA VAL A 149 22.43 11.51 -12.86
C VAL A 149 22.64 10.40 -13.90
N ALA A 150 21.74 10.25 -14.87
CA ALA A 150 21.89 9.27 -15.94
C ALA A 150 23.18 9.50 -16.76
N SER A 151 23.44 10.76 -17.18
CA SER A 151 24.69 11.14 -17.87
C SER A 151 25.91 10.87 -17.00
N TRP A 152 25.85 11.22 -15.72
CA TRP A 152 26.94 11.00 -14.79
C TRP A 152 27.29 9.51 -14.63
N TYR A 153 26.31 8.62 -14.50
CA TYR A 153 26.59 7.18 -14.41
C TYR A 153 27.19 6.61 -15.71
N GLU A 154 26.75 7.08 -16.89
CA GLU A 154 27.34 6.66 -18.18
C GLU A 154 28.81 7.11 -18.30
N GLU A 155 29.13 8.33 -17.86
CA GLU A 155 30.50 8.87 -17.79
C GLU A 155 31.35 8.11 -16.76
N HIS A 156 30.84 7.98 -15.53
CA HIS A 156 31.56 7.41 -14.38
C HIS A 156 31.85 5.92 -14.53
N LEU A 157 30.91 5.15 -15.10
CA LEU A 157 31.11 3.70 -15.34
C LEU A 157 31.78 3.42 -16.69
N VAL A 158 32.22 4.45 -17.43
CA VAL A 158 32.93 4.35 -18.71
C VAL A 158 32.20 3.44 -19.71
N SER A 159 30.86 3.53 -19.71
CA SER A 159 29.97 2.66 -20.51
C SER A 159 30.20 1.15 -20.36
N ARG A 160 30.85 0.68 -19.28
CA ARG A 160 30.98 -0.76 -18.95
C ARG A 160 29.60 -1.38 -18.70
N VAL A 161 28.69 -0.58 -18.15
CA VAL A 161 27.26 -0.87 -17.97
C VAL A 161 26.48 0.36 -18.42
N ARG A 162 25.37 0.13 -19.12
CA ARG A 162 24.49 1.19 -19.61
C ARG A 162 23.49 1.60 -18.53
N VAL A 163 22.95 2.81 -18.61
CA VAL A 163 21.83 3.23 -17.74
C VAL A 163 20.60 3.53 -18.58
N ILE A 164 19.49 2.87 -18.26
CA ILE A 164 18.20 3.08 -18.92
C ILE A 164 17.30 3.89 -18.00
N LEU A 165 16.93 5.09 -18.45
CA LEU A 165 15.97 5.95 -17.79
C LEU A 165 14.53 5.49 -18.10
N LEU A 166 13.82 5.00 -17.09
CA LEU A 166 12.40 4.68 -17.18
C LEU A 166 11.56 5.90 -16.80
N THR A 167 10.84 6.45 -17.77
CA THR A 167 9.99 7.64 -17.58
C THR A 167 8.63 7.47 -18.25
N ALA A 168 7.57 7.95 -17.58
CA ALA A 168 6.23 8.07 -18.16
C ALA A 168 6.00 9.46 -18.79
N ASP A 169 6.87 10.44 -18.49
CA ASP A 169 6.79 11.79 -19.07
C ASP A 169 7.40 11.80 -20.48
N ALA A 170 6.55 12.09 -21.48
CA ALA A 170 6.93 12.17 -22.88
C ALA A 170 7.96 13.28 -23.17
N ARG A 171 7.85 14.43 -22.50
CA ARG A 171 8.80 15.55 -22.64
C ARG A 171 10.15 15.17 -22.04
N ASN A 172 10.14 14.53 -20.87
CA ASN A 172 11.39 14.07 -20.26
C ASN A 172 12.09 13.02 -21.13
N LYS A 173 11.31 12.11 -21.74
CA LYS A 173 11.82 11.13 -22.71
C LYS A 173 12.47 11.80 -23.92
N GLU A 174 11.78 12.77 -24.53
CA GLU A 174 12.29 13.51 -25.70
C GLU A 174 13.60 14.23 -25.38
N LEU A 175 13.68 14.93 -24.25
CA LEU A 175 14.89 15.62 -23.80
C LEU A 175 16.03 14.65 -23.50
N ALA A 176 15.75 13.52 -22.84
CA ALA A 176 16.74 12.49 -22.56
C ALA A 176 17.33 11.90 -23.86
N THR A 177 16.48 11.60 -24.85
CA THR A 177 16.94 11.13 -26.16
C THR A 177 17.77 12.18 -26.89
N GLY A 178 17.40 13.47 -26.80
CA GLY A 178 18.18 14.58 -27.36
C GLY A 178 19.57 14.73 -26.72
N GLU A 179 19.72 14.33 -25.46
CA GLU A 179 20.99 14.32 -24.71
C GLU A 179 21.79 13.02 -24.90
N GLY A 180 21.33 12.10 -25.75
CA GLY A 180 22.01 10.83 -26.03
C GLY A 180 21.82 9.75 -24.96
N LEU A 181 20.89 9.97 -24.02
CA LEU A 181 20.57 9.02 -22.95
C LEU A 181 19.57 7.96 -23.42
N LEU A 182 19.73 6.73 -22.95
CA LEU A 182 18.74 5.67 -23.18
C LEU A 182 17.53 5.94 -22.31
N SER A 183 16.35 6.11 -22.91
CA SER A 183 15.10 6.28 -22.18
C SER A 183 13.93 5.56 -22.84
N CYS A 184 13.05 4.99 -22.03
CA CYS A 184 11.82 4.36 -22.50
C CYS A 184 10.73 4.40 -21.43
N SER A 185 9.49 4.11 -21.85
CA SER A 185 8.43 3.84 -20.89
C SER A 185 8.62 2.44 -20.30
N ILE A 186 8.11 2.24 -19.08
CA ILE A 186 8.14 0.92 -18.44
C ILE A 186 7.38 -0.15 -19.24
N GLU A 187 6.27 0.22 -19.90
CA GLU A 187 5.54 -0.67 -20.80
C GLU A 187 6.40 -1.12 -22.00
N ALA A 188 7.10 -0.16 -22.63
CA ALA A 188 8.00 -0.48 -23.73
C ALA A 188 9.16 -1.36 -23.26
N TYR A 189 9.69 -1.13 -22.06
CA TYR A 189 10.74 -1.96 -21.49
C TYR A 189 10.26 -3.39 -21.21
N ILE A 190 9.10 -3.55 -20.55
CA ILE A 190 8.56 -4.85 -20.15
C ILE A 190 8.13 -5.70 -21.35
N SER A 191 7.50 -5.09 -22.36
CA SER A 191 7.09 -5.80 -23.58
C SER A 191 8.26 -6.45 -24.34
N GLN A 192 9.48 -6.01 -24.05
CA GLN A 192 10.71 -6.52 -24.66
C GLN A 192 11.43 -7.55 -23.79
N LEU A 193 10.99 -7.76 -22.56
CA LEU A 193 11.56 -8.80 -21.69
C LEU A 193 11.17 -10.18 -22.20
N THR A 194 12.12 -11.12 -22.17
CA THR A 194 11.88 -12.53 -22.57
C THR A 194 10.76 -13.19 -21.76
N ASN A 195 10.61 -12.81 -20.49
CA ASN A 195 9.53 -13.25 -19.58
C ASN A 195 8.62 -12.07 -19.18
N GLY A 196 8.39 -11.11 -20.09
CA GLY A 196 7.64 -9.89 -19.81
C GLY A 196 6.12 -10.04 -19.79
N GLU A 197 5.55 -11.07 -20.43
CA GLU A 197 4.09 -11.22 -20.58
C GLU A 197 3.32 -11.20 -19.24
N PRO A 198 3.76 -11.92 -18.18
CA PRO A 198 3.08 -11.87 -16.89
C PRO A 198 3.12 -10.48 -16.21
N LEU A 199 4.14 -9.67 -16.54
CA LEU A 199 4.31 -8.33 -15.99
C LEU A 199 3.46 -7.29 -16.73
N LEU A 200 3.07 -7.56 -17.98
CA LEU A 200 2.20 -6.66 -18.75
C LEU A 200 0.81 -6.55 -18.14
N ASP A 201 0.29 -7.65 -17.58
CA ASP A 201 -1.01 -7.66 -16.89
C ASP A 201 -0.95 -6.91 -15.53
N LYS A 202 0.26 -6.71 -14.98
CA LYS A 202 0.51 -5.94 -13.75
C LYS A 202 0.70 -4.44 -13.98
N LEU A 203 0.76 -4.00 -15.24
CA LEU A 203 0.88 -2.58 -15.53
C LEU A 203 -0.43 -1.85 -15.27
N SER A 204 -0.36 -0.84 -14.40
CA SER A 204 -1.43 0.15 -14.23
C SER A 204 -1.62 0.90 -15.55
N LYS A 205 -2.85 0.92 -16.08
CA LYS A 205 -3.20 1.65 -17.30
C LYS A 205 -3.98 2.89 -16.95
N ILE A 206 -3.28 4.02 -16.82
CA ILE A 206 -3.91 5.32 -16.67
C ILE A 206 -4.10 5.87 -18.09
N ASP A 207 -5.31 5.70 -18.65
CA ASP A 207 -5.67 6.27 -19.95
C ASP A 207 -5.59 7.80 -19.89
N ALA A 208 -4.45 8.37 -20.28
CA ALA A 208 -4.30 9.82 -20.49
C ALA A 208 -4.96 10.30 -21.79
N ALA A 209 -5.50 9.40 -22.62
CA ALA A 209 -5.81 9.67 -24.02
C ALA A 209 -7.25 9.34 -24.48
N VAL A 210 -8.26 9.44 -23.61
CA VAL A 210 -9.68 9.38 -24.05
C VAL A 210 -10.41 10.68 -23.67
N MET A 211 -10.05 11.78 -24.34
CA MET A 211 -10.78 13.06 -24.29
C MET A 211 -11.60 13.28 -25.57
N THR A 212 -12.33 12.27 -26.06
CA THR A 212 -13.13 12.42 -27.28
C THR A 212 -14.53 11.79 -27.17
N SER A 213 -15.33 12.28 -26.22
CA SER A 213 -16.74 12.68 -26.41
C SER A 213 -17.28 13.27 -25.10
N VAL A 214 -17.76 14.52 -25.13
CA VAL A 214 -18.34 15.18 -23.93
C VAL A 214 -19.74 14.61 -23.61
N LYS A 215 -20.34 13.83 -24.51
CA LYS A 215 -21.73 13.36 -24.44
C LYS A 215 -21.98 12.15 -23.53
N ASP A 216 -20.95 11.44 -23.06
CA ASP A 216 -21.11 10.13 -22.38
C ASP A 216 -20.56 10.10 -20.93
N ASN A 217 -20.53 11.25 -20.22
CA ASN A 217 -20.08 11.26 -18.83
C ASN A 217 -21.19 10.77 -17.88
N ILE A 218 -20.96 9.60 -17.27
CA ILE A 218 -21.89 8.93 -16.33
C ILE A 218 -21.89 9.61 -14.95
N TYR A 219 -20.75 10.18 -14.54
CA TYR A 219 -20.60 10.76 -13.20
C TYR A 219 -20.27 12.26 -13.22
N PRO A 220 -20.70 13.01 -12.18
CA PRO A 220 -20.37 14.42 -12.05
C PRO A 220 -18.88 14.68 -11.77
N VAL A 221 -18.44 15.89 -12.10
CA VAL A 221 -17.05 16.34 -11.86
C VAL A 221 -16.82 16.52 -10.36
N HIS A 222 -15.65 16.11 -9.88
CA HIS A 222 -15.25 16.38 -8.50
C HIS A 222 -14.84 17.85 -8.34
N ALA A 223 -15.24 18.47 -7.23
CA ALA A 223 -14.77 19.79 -6.84
C ALA A 223 -13.25 19.78 -6.62
N THR A 224 -12.59 20.91 -6.89
CA THR A 224 -11.15 21.03 -6.69
C THR A 224 -10.78 20.95 -5.21
N PRO A 225 -9.56 20.53 -4.85
CA PRO A 225 -9.13 20.51 -3.44
C PRO A 225 -9.28 21.85 -2.73
N THR A 226 -9.07 22.96 -3.44
CA THR A 226 -9.24 24.32 -2.92
C THR A 226 -10.71 24.63 -2.59
N GLU A 227 -11.63 24.25 -3.47
CA GLU A 227 -13.08 24.42 -3.26
C GLU A 227 -13.57 23.53 -2.12
N ILE A 228 -13.10 22.28 -2.05
CA ILE A 228 -13.45 21.35 -0.95
C ILE A 228 -12.98 21.94 0.39
N HIS A 229 -11.71 22.37 0.48
CA HIS A 229 -11.18 22.96 1.70
C HIS A 229 -11.91 24.25 2.10
N ALA A 230 -12.22 25.12 1.13
CA ALA A 230 -12.99 26.33 1.40
C ALA A 230 -14.41 26.00 1.87
N GLY A 231 -15.06 25.02 1.24
CA GLY A 231 -16.41 24.60 1.59
C GLY A 231 -16.52 23.95 2.97
N VAL A 232 -15.54 23.09 3.33
CA VAL A 232 -15.46 22.51 4.68
C VAL A 232 -15.21 23.60 5.72
N LYS A 233 -14.30 24.55 5.45
CA LYS A 233 -14.02 25.67 6.35
C LYS A 233 -15.23 26.58 6.57
N ASN A 234 -15.98 26.84 5.50
CA ASN A 234 -17.19 27.67 5.51
C ASN A 234 -18.45 26.90 5.93
N LYS A 235 -18.33 25.61 6.28
CA LYS A 235 -19.43 24.70 6.65
C LYS A 235 -20.51 24.54 5.57
N THR A 236 -20.19 24.82 4.30
CA THR A 236 -21.09 24.53 3.17
C THR A 236 -20.93 23.09 2.67
N LEU A 237 -19.81 22.46 3.00
CA LEU A 237 -19.55 21.04 2.80
C LEU A 237 -19.25 20.38 4.14
N LEU A 238 -19.67 19.13 4.28
CA LEU A 238 -19.36 18.28 5.42
C LEU A 238 -18.33 17.25 5.00
N GLN A 239 -17.36 16.97 5.86
CA GLN A 239 -16.36 15.93 5.65
C GLN A 239 -16.72 14.73 6.51
N GLY A 240 -16.64 13.53 5.93
CA GLY A 240 -16.95 12.30 6.64
C GLY A 240 -16.42 11.04 5.97
N SER A 241 -16.56 9.90 6.66
CA SER A 241 -16.23 8.59 6.11
C SER A 241 -17.45 8.01 5.40
N PHE A 242 -17.28 7.63 4.14
CA PHE A 242 -18.28 6.92 3.37
C PHE A 242 -18.33 5.44 3.76
N GLN A 243 -19.53 4.89 3.87
CA GLN A 243 -19.84 3.50 4.14
C GLN A 243 -20.84 3.02 3.09
N ALA A 244 -20.42 2.11 2.22
CA ALA A 244 -21.29 1.52 1.21
C ALA A 244 -22.21 0.47 1.85
N SER A 245 -23.43 0.35 1.32
CA SER A 245 -24.34 -0.74 1.69
C SER A 245 -23.86 -2.06 1.11
N ARG A 246 -24.01 -3.15 1.88
CA ARG A 246 -23.74 -4.52 1.39
C ARG A 246 -24.85 -5.06 0.49
N GLU A 247 -26.06 -4.56 0.65
CA GLU A 247 -27.26 -5.06 -0.02
C GLU A 247 -27.64 -4.23 -1.25
N ASN A 248 -27.13 -3.01 -1.36
CA ASN A 248 -27.50 -2.09 -2.44
C ASN A 248 -26.30 -1.23 -2.86
N PHE A 249 -25.71 -1.55 -4.01
CA PHE A 249 -24.55 -0.85 -4.56
C PHE A 249 -24.83 0.61 -4.97
N LEU A 250 -26.10 1.01 -5.09
CA LEU A 250 -26.53 2.39 -5.36
C LEU A 250 -26.85 3.17 -4.09
N GLU A 251 -26.56 2.63 -2.91
CA GLU A 251 -26.81 3.28 -1.63
C GLU A 251 -25.61 3.20 -0.69
N GLY A 252 -25.41 4.25 0.08
CA GLY A 252 -24.51 4.24 1.22
C GLY A 252 -24.78 5.41 2.15
N GLN A 253 -23.93 5.55 3.15
CA GLN A 253 -24.05 6.60 4.14
C GLN A 253 -22.70 7.25 4.43
N VAL A 254 -22.74 8.53 4.80
CA VAL A 254 -21.55 9.28 5.17
C VAL A 254 -21.68 9.73 6.62
N ASN A 255 -20.75 9.26 7.44
CA ASN A 255 -20.63 9.63 8.84
C ASN A 255 -19.73 10.86 8.93
N CYS A 256 -20.32 12.02 9.20
CA CYS A 256 -19.62 13.30 9.29
C CYS A 256 -19.34 13.68 10.74
N GLU A 257 -18.16 14.24 11.01
CA GLU A 257 -17.83 14.76 12.34
C GLU A 257 -18.73 15.96 12.69
N GLY A 258 -19.40 15.89 13.85
CA GLY A 258 -20.30 16.95 14.31
C GLY A 258 -21.72 16.91 13.72
N TYR A 259 -22.09 15.82 13.03
CA TYR A 259 -23.46 15.59 12.56
C TYR A 259 -23.99 14.27 13.15
N GLU A 260 -25.04 14.33 13.96
CA GLU A 260 -25.49 13.19 14.79
C GLU A 260 -26.03 12.01 13.97
N LYS A 261 -26.65 12.27 12.83
CA LYS A 261 -27.28 11.23 11.99
C LYS A 261 -26.43 10.98 10.73
N PRO A 262 -26.25 9.72 10.30
CA PRO A 262 -25.59 9.45 9.03
C PRO A 262 -26.33 10.12 7.87
N ILE A 263 -25.56 10.69 6.92
CA ILE A 263 -26.12 11.30 5.71
C ILE A 263 -26.25 10.22 4.65
N LEU A 264 -27.47 9.97 4.19
CA LEU A 264 -27.78 9.03 3.13
C LEU A 264 -27.28 9.59 1.79
N VAL A 265 -26.64 8.75 0.99
CA VAL A 265 -26.22 9.06 -0.39
C VAL A 265 -26.75 7.95 -1.29
N GLN A 266 -27.42 8.34 -2.37
CA GLN A 266 -28.16 7.41 -3.24
C GLN A 266 -27.90 7.71 -4.73
N GLY A 267 -27.90 6.65 -5.53
CA GLY A 267 -27.66 6.68 -6.96
C GLY A 267 -26.21 6.99 -7.33
N ARG A 268 -25.88 6.79 -8.61
CA ARG A 268 -24.53 7.03 -9.15
C ARG A 268 -24.08 8.48 -8.97
N ASP A 269 -24.99 9.44 -9.15
CA ASP A 269 -24.72 10.87 -8.96
C ASP A 269 -24.43 11.23 -7.50
N GLY A 270 -25.16 10.61 -6.56
CA GLY A 270 -24.98 10.86 -5.12
C GLY A 270 -23.73 10.22 -4.56
N LEU A 271 -23.42 8.99 -4.98
CA LEU A 271 -22.22 8.25 -4.58
C LEU A 271 -20.94 8.80 -5.21
N ASN A 272 -21.03 9.28 -6.46
CA ASN A 272 -19.97 9.97 -7.20
C ASN A 272 -18.57 9.34 -7.09
N ARG A 273 -18.48 8.06 -7.48
CA ARG A 273 -17.23 7.27 -7.55
C ARG A 273 -16.51 7.10 -6.20
N ALA A 274 -17.24 7.18 -5.08
CA ALA A 274 -16.70 6.85 -3.77
C ALA A 274 -16.68 5.32 -3.53
N ILE A 275 -15.68 4.85 -2.80
CA ILE A 275 -15.50 3.45 -2.39
C ILE A 275 -15.59 3.34 -0.87
N ASP A 276 -16.08 2.20 -0.36
CA ASP A 276 -16.24 1.96 1.08
C ASP A 276 -14.98 2.35 1.88
N GLY A 277 -15.18 3.16 2.92
CA GLY A 277 -14.11 3.66 3.78
C GLY A 277 -13.47 4.98 3.33
N ASP A 278 -13.72 5.46 2.11
CA ASP A 278 -13.19 6.73 1.62
C ASP A 278 -13.58 7.91 2.53
N THR A 279 -12.68 8.88 2.67
CA THR A 279 -13.02 10.18 3.27
C THR A 279 -13.50 11.11 2.17
N VAL A 280 -14.76 11.55 2.27
CA VAL A 280 -15.46 12.29 1.22
C VAL A 280 -15.93 13.65 1.71
N ALA A 281 -16.10 14.57 0.76
CA ALA A 281 -16.80 15.83 0.96
C ALA A 281 -18.25 15.69 0.47
N VAL A 282 -19.21 15.93 1.35
CA VAL A 282 -20.65 15.84 1.06
C VAL A 282 -21.29 17.21 1.13
N ARG A 283 -22.16 17.48 0.17
CA ARG A 283 -23.09 18.60 0.20
C ARG A 283 -24.47 18.08 0.61
N LEU A 284 -25.03 18.66 1.68
CA LEU A 284 -26.37 18.30 2.12
C LEU A 284 -27.41 18.84 1.14
N LEU A 285 -28.42 18.04 0.83
CA LEU A 285 -29.57 18.49 0.05
C LEU A 285 -30.57 19.22 0.95
N PRO A 286 -31.39 20.13 0.38
CA PRO A 286 -32.54 20.70 1.07
C PRO A 286 -33.47 19.63 1.67
N GLU A 287 -34.11 19.92 2.81
CA GLU A 287 -34.95 18.97 3.57
C GLU A 287 -36.14 18.41 2.76
N ASP A 288 -36.62 19.15 1.76
CA ASP A 288 -37.67 18.71 0.84
C ASP A 288 -37.21 17.55 -0.06
N GLN A 289 -35.90 17.39 -0.26
CA GLN A 289 -35.29 16.36 -1.10
C GLN A 289 -34.74 15.17 -0.29
N TRP A 290 -34.88 15.19 1.04
CA TRP A 290 -34.50 14.08 1.90
C TRP A 290 -35.30 12.83 1.57
N SER A 291 -34.61 11.69 1.64
CA SER A 291 -35.10 10.38 1.23
C SER A 291 -34.98 9.35 2.35
N ALA A 292 -35.59 8.19 2.15
CA ALA A 292 -35.41 7.03 2.99
C ALA A 292 -34.54 5.98 2.27
N PRO A 293 -33.88 5.08 3.02
CA PRO A 293 -33.25 3.88 2.46
C PRO A 293 -34.23 3.08 1.60
N LEU A 294 -33.71 2.46 0.54
CA LEU A 294 -34.51 1.54 -0.28
C LEU A 294 -34.54 0.15 0.37
N GLU A 295 -35.72 -0.47 0.49
CA GLU A 295 -35.88 -1.87 0.96
C GLU A 295 -35.54 -2.91 -0.14
N LEU A 296 -34.86 -2.50 -1.21
CA LEU A 296 -34.51 -3.35 -2.34
C LEU A 296 -33.06 -3.84 -2.21
N VAL A 297 -32.89 -5.15 -2.26
CA VAL A 297 -31.58 -5.77 -2.49
C VAL A 297 -31.29 -5.66 -3.99
N LEU A 298 -30.24 -4.92 -4.35
CA LEU A 298 -29.81 -4.74 -5.74
C LEU A 298 -28.45 -5.42 -5.90
N GLU A 299 -28.41 -6.43 -6.77
CA GLU A 299 -27.16 -7.07 -7.18
C GLU A 299 -26.77 -6.55 -8.57
N ASP A 300 -25.49 -6.21 -8.76
CA ASP A 300 -24.97 -5.79 -10.06
C ASP A 300 -24.69 -7.03 -10.92
N GLU A 301 -25.60 -7.35 -11.85
CA GLU A 301 -25.44 -8.50 -12.76
C GLU A 301 -24.24 -8.32 -13.73
N GLY A 302 -23.63 -7.13 -13.81
CA GLY A 302 -22.36 -6.90 -14.49
C GLY A 302 -22.41 -7.03 -16.00
N ASN A 303 -23.39 -6.40 -16.63
CA ASN A 303 -23.44 -6.35 -18.10
C ASN A 303 -22.41 -5.33 -18.61
N MET A 304 -21.46 -5.77 -19.43
CA MET A 304 -20.39 -4.91 -20.00
C MET A 304 -20.80 -4.16 -21.26
N GLU A 305 -21.94 -4.51 -21.86
CA GLU A 305 -22.48 -3.87 -23.07
C GLU A 305 -23.19 -2.53 -22.77
N ASP A 306 -23.46 -2.24 -21.48
CA ASP A 306 -24.27 -1.10 -21.01
C ASP A 306 -23.43 0.08 -20.46
N ASP A 307 -22.38 0.51 -21.18
CA ASP A 307 -21.80 1.86 -20.98
C ASP A 307 -22.66 2.95 -21.69
N GLU A 308 -23.64 2.55 -22.53
CA GLU A 308 -24.75 3.43 -22.89
C GLU A 308 -25.68 3.56 -21.69
N GLY A 309 -25.99 4.79 -21.26
CA GLY A 309 -26.79 5.13 -20.07
C GLY A 309 -28.23 4.59 -20.08
N GLY A 310 -28.37 3.27 -19.97
CA GLY A 310 -29.60 2.51 -20.12
C GLY A 310 -30.19 2.07 -18.78
N GLU A 311 -31.40 2.55 -18.54
CA GLU A 311 -32.45 1.94 -17.71
C GLU A 311 -32.36 1.94 -16.17
N GLU A 312 -31.20 1.81 -15.52
CA GLU A 312 -31.16 1.73 -14.03
C GLU A 312 -31.61 3.03 -13.33
N GLY A 313 -31.32 4.19 -13.93
CA GLY A 313 -31.80 5.50 -13.44
C GLY A 313 -33.33 5.67 -13.52
N LYS A 314 -34.06 4.75 -14.17
CA LYS A 314 -35.53 4.75 -14.21
C LYS A 314 -36.15 4.04 -13.00
N GLU A 315 -35.45 3.10 -12.36
CA GLU A 315 -35.99 2.39 -11.18
C GLU A 315 -36.03 3.27 -9.94
N LEU A 316 -34.99 4.06 -9.66
CA LEU A 316 -35.00 5.06 -8.57
C LEU A 316 -36.02 6.20 -8.79
N LYS A 317 -36.49 6.42 -10.01
CA LYS A 317 -37.43 7.49 -10.37
C LYS A 317 -38.90 7.14 -10.18
N LYS A 318 -39.25 5.89 -9.84
CA LYS A 318 -40.61 5.53 -9.39
C LYS A 318 -40.85 5.95 -7.93
N LYS A 319 -40.77 7.25 -7.62
CA LYS A 319 -41.07 7.73 -6.25
C LYS A 319 -42.59 7.81 -6.02
N LYS A 320 -43.10 6.94 -5.14
CA LYS A 320 -44.16 7.33 -4.19
C LYS A 320 -43.54 8.32 -3.18
N SER A 321 -44.28 9.31 -2.71
CA SER A 321 -43.82 10.23 -1.68
C SER A 321 -43.52 9.49 -0.38
N VAL A 322 -42.27 9.58 0.11
CA VAL A 322 -41.85 8.99 1.40
C VAL A 322 -42.45 9.80 2.56
N PRO A 323 -43.05 9.15 3.59
CA PRO A 323 -43.54 9.82 4.79
C PRO A 323 -42.46 10.67 5.47
N VAL A 324 -42.81 11.85 5.98
CA VAL A 324 -41.86 12.79 6.61
C VAL A 324 -41.11 12.14 7.79
N ALA A 325 -41.76 11.25 8.53
CA ALA A 325 -41.17 10.55 9.68
C ALA A 325 -40.02 9.59 9.31
N GLU A 326 -39.96 9.12 8.06
CA GLU A 326 -38.95 8.16 7.58
C GLU A 326 -37.81 8.84 6.82
N ARG A 327 -37.90 10.15 6.57
CA ARG A 327 -36.88 10.91 5.85
C ARG A 327 -35.61 11.00 6.67
N ARG A 328 -34.49 10.65 6.05
CA ARG A 328 -33.14 10.82 6.58
C ARG A 328 -32.44 11.95 5.85
N PRO A 329 -31.46 12.63 6.49
CA PRO A 329 -30.64 13.61 5.81
C PRO A 329 -29.99 13.00 4.57
N THR A 330 -30.23 13.59 3.40
CA THR A 330 -29.68 13.10 2.12
C THR A 330 -28.68 14.10 1.56
N GLY A 331 -27.59 13.60 0.97
CA GLY A 331 -26.53 14.43 0.40
C GLY A 331 -26.00 13.92 -0.93
N LEU A 332 -25.09 14.71 -1.51
CA LEU A 332 -24.32 14.35 -2.70
C LEU A 332 -22.83 14.43 -2.38
N ILE A 333 -22.08 13.39 -2.73
CA ILE A 333 -20.62 13.42 -2.67
C ILE A 333 -20.11 14.31 -3.79
N VAL A 334 -19.39 15.38 -3.43
CA VAL A 334 -18.85 16.37 -4.39
C VAL A 334 -17.39 16.14 -4.69
N GLY A 335 -16.70 15.32 -3.92
CA GLY A 335 -15.29 14.97 -4.13
C GLY A 335 -14.76 14.05 -3.04
N ILE A 336 -13.65 13.41 -3.35
CA ILE A 336 -12.95 12.49 -2.46
C ILE A 336 -11.75 13.23 -1.87
N ILE A 337 -11.68 13.32 -0.54
CA ILE A 337 -10.58 13.98 0.18
C ILE A 337 -9.41 13.00 0.36
N LYS A 338 -9.73 11.76 0.72
CA LYS A 338 -8.73 10.70 0.91
C LYS A 338 -9.33 9.36 0.47
N GLN A 339 -8.73 8.76 -0.54
CA GLN A 339 -9.05 7.41 -1.00
C GLN A 339 -8.50 6.38 0.00
N LYS A 340 -9.25 5.30 0.22
CA LYS A 340 -8.83 4.12 0.99
C LYS A 340 -8.72 2.87 0.10
N TRP A 341 -8.28 3.05 -1.13
CA TRP A 341 -8.05 1.94 -2.05
C TRP A 341 -6.96 1.03 -1.50
N ARG A 342 -7.19 -0.27 -1.62
CA ARG A 342 -6.24 -1.33 -1.29
C ARG A 342 -6.20 -2.35 -2.42
N GLN A 343 -5.40 -3.39 -2.24
CA GLN A 343 -5.49 -4.57 -3.06
C GLN A 343 -6.75 -5.35 -2.65
N TYR A 344 -7.55 -5.77 -3.64
CA TYR A 344 -8.81 -6.48 -3.45
C TYR A 344 -8.70 -7.91 -4.00
N CYS A 345 -9.19 -8.87 -3.23
CA CYS A 345 -9.25 -10.27 -3.63
C CYS A 345 -10.60 -10.58 -4.27
N GLY A 346 -10.62 -11.48 -5.26
CA GLY A 346 -11.85 -11.78 -6.00
C GLY A 346 -11.64 -12.75 -7.14
N ILE A 347 -12.54 -12.72 -8.11
CA ILE A 347 -12.55 -13.59 -9.30
C ILE A 347 -12.71 -12.78 -10.58
N LEU A 348 -12.27 -13.35 -11.70
CA LEU A 348 -12.40 -12.71 -13.00
C LEU A 348 -13.62 -13.25 -13.76
N GLN A 349 -14.56 -12.38 -14.08
CA GLN A 349 -15.70 -12.62 -14.94
C GLN A 349 -15.30 -12.28 -16.39
N ALA A 350 -15.25 -13.31 -17.24
CA ALA A 350 -14.90 -13.18 -18.64
C ALA A 350 -15.89 -12.29 -19.40
N ASN A 351 -15.39 -11.65 -20.46
CA ASN A 351 -16.24 -10.95 -21.39
C ASN A 351 -16.89 -11.98 -22.32
N PRO A 352 -18.22 -11.96 -22.53
CA PRO A 352 -18.87 -12.84 -23.50
C PRO A 352 -18.32 -12.66 -24.93
N MET A 353 -17.78 -11.49 -25.25
CA MET A 353 -17.22 -11.20 -26.56
C MET A 353 -15.83 -11.86 -26.73
N GLU A 354 -15.74 -12.82 -27.64
CA GLU A 354 -14.50 -13.55 -27.95
C GLU A 354 -13.37 -12.59 -28.40
N GLY A 355 -12.18 -12.79 -27.84
CA GLY A 355 -10.98 -12.00 -28.16
C GLY A 355 -10.84 -10.65 -27.44
N SER A 356 -11.83 -10.27 -26.62
CA SER A 356 -11.71 -9.07 -25.77
C SER A 356 -10.65 -9.27 -24.69
N SER A 357 -9.74 -8.30 -24.54
CA SER A 357 -8.78 -8.27 -23.43
C SER A 357 -9.36 -7.61 -22.17
N ARG A 358 -10.58 -7.06 -22.23
CA ARG A 358 -11.22 -6.32 -21.13
C ARG A 358 -12.25 -7.20 -20.44
N HIS A 359 -12.03 -7.44 -19.15
CA HIS A 359 -12.85 -8.31 -18.31
C HIS A 359 -13.32 -7.57 -17.05
N LEU A 360 -14.32 -8.12 -16.35
CA LEU A 360 -14.75 -7.60 -15.05
C LEU A 360 -14.19 -8.47 -13.95
N PHE A 361 -13.50 -7.86 -13.00
CA PHE A 361 -13.16 -8.47 -11.74
C PHE A 361 -14.30 -8.25 -10.75
N VAL A 362 -14.70 -9.32 -10.08
CA VAL A 362 -15.73 -9.32 -9.04
C VAL A 362 -15.01 -9.47 -7.68
N PRO A 363 -14.95 -8.41 -6.87
CA PRO A 363 -14.36 -8.46 -5.53
C PRO A 363 -15.10 -9.44 -4.61
N ALA A 364 -14.38 -10.00 -3.64
CA ALA A 364 -14.96 -10.85 -2.60
C ALA A 364 -15.84 -10.06 -1.62
N GLU A 365 -15.46 -8.81 -1.30
CA GLU A 365 -16.28 -7.90 -0.51
C GLU A 365 -17.34 -7.21 -1.39
N ARG A 366 -18.62 -7.47 -1.11
CA ARG A 366 -19.77 -6.99 -1.89
C ARG A 366 -19.92 -5.47 -1.90
N LYS A 367 -19.34 -4.78 -0.92
CA LYS A 367 -19.33 -3.30 -0.88
C LYS A 367 -18.44 -2.66 -1.94
N ILE A 368 -17.52 -3.41 -2.53
CA ILE A 368 -16.60 -2.91 -3.54
C ILE A 368 -17.22 -3.15 -4.91
N PRO A 369 -17.31 -2.13 -5.78
CA PRO A 369 -17.85 -2.31 -7.12
C PRO A 369 -16.97 -3.24 -7.95
N LYS A 370 -17.55 -3.88 -8.98
CA LYS A 370 -16.78 -4.62 -9.98
C LYS A 370 -15.73 -3.70 -10.61
N ILE A 371 -14.57 -4.26 -10.95
CA ILE A 371 -13.41 -3.51 -11.46
C ILE A 371 -13.12 -3.98 -12.89
N ARG A 372 -12.93 -3.06 -13.84
CA ARG A 372 -12.52 -3.41 -15.20
C ARG A 372 -11.01 -3.68 -15.21
N VAL A 373 -10.62 -4.86 -15.66
CA VAL A 373 -9.23 -5.31 -15.74
C VAL A 373 -8.89 -5.73 -17.16
N GLU A 374 -7.71 -5.34 -17.64
CA GLU A 374 -7.18 -5.79 -18.92
C GLU A 374 -6.19 -6.95 -18.74
N THR A 375 -6.49 -8.11 -19.32
CA THR A 375 -5.58 -9.27 -19.31
C THR A 375 -5.82 -10.15 -20.52
N ARG A 376 -4.76 -10.83 -20.98
CA ARG A 376 -4.87 -11.88 -22.02
C ARG A 376 -4.96 -13.30 -21.43
N GLN A 377 -4.84 -13.43 -20.12
CA GLN A 377 -4.73 -14.70 -19.41
C GLN A 377 -6.07 -15.18 -18.82
N ILE A 378 -7.20 -14.76 -19.38
CA ILE A 378 -8.55 -15.09 -18.87
C ILE A 378 -8.79 -16.59 -18.73
N ALA A 379 -8.25 -17.40 -19.64
CA ALA A 379 -8.41 -18.85 -19.63
C ALA A 379 -7.82 -19.50 -18.36
N THR A 380 -6.74 -18.93 -17.82
CA THR A 380 -6.09 -19.42 -16.60
C THR A 380 -6.69 -18.75 -15.36
N LEU A 381 -6.82 -17.42 -15.39
CA LEU A 381 -7.19 -16.61 -14.23
C LEU A 381 -8.67 -16.75 -13.82
N SER A 382 -9.56 -17.12 -14.74
CA SER A 382 -11.00 -17.30 -14.43
C SER A 382 -11.28 -18.44 -13.42
N SER A 383 -10.38 -19.42 -13.34
CA SER A 383 -10.47 -20.55 -12.40
C SER A 383 -9.80 -20.29 -11.04
N GLN A 384 -9.26 -19.08 -10.83
CA GLN A 384 -8.42 -18.74 -9.70
C GLN A 384 -8.97 -17.56 -8.90
N ARG A 385 -8.66 -17.54 -7.61
CA ARG A 385 -8.71 -16.33 -6.80
C ARG A 385 -7.54 -15.44 -7.19
N ILE A 386 -7.83 -14.18 -7.50
CA ILE A 386 -6.82 -13.20 -7.90
C ILE A 386 -6.92 -11.94 -7.06
N VAL A 387 -5.82 -11.18 -7.05
CA VAL A 387 -5.71 -9.88 -6.41
C VAL A 387 -5.64 -8.80 -7.49
N VAL A 388 -6.45 -7.75 -7.34
CA VAL A 388 -6.53 -6.61 -8.26
C VAL A 388 -6.39 -5.31 -7.46
N ALA A 389 -5.69 -4.33 -8.03
CA ALA A 389 -5.60 -2.98 -7.48
C ALA A 389 -6.35 -2.00 -8.38
N ILE A 390 -7.02 -1.01 -7.78
CA ILE A 390 -7.72 0.05 -8.52
C ILE A 390 -6.72 1.13 -8.92
N ASP A 391 -6.72 1.50 -10.19
CA ASP A 391 -5.86 2.53 -10.77
C ASP A 391 -6.54 3.89 -10.81
N SER A 392 -7.77 3.90 -11.35
CA SER A 392 -8.53 5.13 -11.54
C SER A 392 -10.02 4.84 -11.71
N TRP A 393 -10.86 5.85 -11.50
CA TRP A 393 -12.27 5.77 -11.86
C TRP A 393 -12.66 6.98 -12.73
N PRO A 394 -12.56 6.86 -14.06
CA PRO A 394 -12.93 7.92 -14.99
C PRO A 394 -14.43 8.22 -14.96
N ARG A 395 -14.81 9.46 -15.28
CA ARG A 395 -16.22 9.91 -15.23
C ARG A 395 -17.13 9.22 -16.25
N HIS A 396 -16.57 8.75 -17.35
CA HIS A 396 -17.28 8.09 -18.44
C HIS A 396 -17.35 6.56 -18.26
N SER A 397 -16.75 6.02 -17.21
CA SER A 397 -16.67 4.59 -16.99
C SER A 397 -17.58 4.16 -15.85
N ARG A 398 -18.53 3.25 -16.10
CA ARG A 398 -19.43 2.71 -15.07
C ARG A 398 -18.66 2.09 -13.90
N TYR A 399 -17.57 1.38 -14.21
CA TYR A 399 -16.70 0.67 -13.28
C TYR A 399 -15.33 1.35 -13.13
N PRO A 400 -14.66 1.26 -11.97
CA PRO A 400 -13.25 1.61 -11.84
C PRO A 400 -12.38 0.76 -12.77
N GLN A 401 -11.26 1.33 -13.22
CA GLN A 401 -10.19 0.64 -13.92
C GLN A 401 -9.18 0.14 -12.89
N GLY A 402 -8.66 -1.07 -13.11
CA GLY A 402 -7.62 -1.65 -12.29
C GLY A 402 -6.74 -2.63 -13.05
N HIS A 403 -5.69 -3.08 -12.39
CA HIS A 403 -4.74 -4.04 -12.93
C HIS A 403 -4.60 -5.27 -12.04
N PHE A 404 -4.18 -6.38 -12.65
CA PHE A 404 -3.92 -7.62 -11.93
C PHE A 404 -2.63 -7.50 -11.12
N VAL A 405 -2.64 -7.93 -9.85
CA VAL A 405 -1.45 -7.91 -9.00
C VAL A 405 -0.83 -9.30 -8.92
N ARG A 406 -1.61 -10.32 -8.52
CA ARG A 406 -1.14 -11.71 -8.42
C ARG A 406 -2.31 -12.69 -8.36
N ALA A 407 -2.04 -13.93 -8.74
CA ALA A 407 -2.92 -15.06 -8.49
C ALA A 407 -2.62 -15.64 -7.10
N LEU A 408 -3.66 -16.04 -6.39
CA LEU A 408 -3.56 -16.71 -5.08
C LEU A 408 -3.56 -18.23 -5.27
N GLY A 409 -4.53 -18.74 -6.01
CA GLY A 409 -4.69 -20.17 -6.25
C GLY A 409 -6.08 -20.53 -6.78
N PRO A 410 -6.39 -21.83 -6.94
CA PRO A 410 -7.68 -22.29 -7.45
C PRO A 410 -8.85 -21.91 -6.54
N ILE A 411 -10.00 -21.60 -7.13
CA ILE A 411 -11.22 -21.31 -6.37
C ILE A 411 -11.67 -22.58 -5.61
N GLY A 412 -12.00 -22.43 -4.33
CA GLY A 412 -12.43 -23.54 -3.47
C GLY A 412 -11.30 -24.37 -2.86
N ASP A 413 -10.03 -24.06 -3.20
CA ASP A 413 -8.89 -24.59 -2.45
C ASP A 413 -8.81 -23.95 -1.05
N LYS A 414 -8.61 -24.78 -0.03
CA LYS A 414 -8.67 -24.36 1.37
C LYS A 414 -7.61 -23.31 1.71
N ASP A 415 -6.37 -23.51 1.29
CA ASP A 415 -5.27 -22.60 1.60
C ASP A 415 -5.46 -21.26 0.87
N THR A 416 -5.99 -21.31 -0.36
CA THR A 416 -6.34 -20.13 -1.16
C THR A 416 -7.45 -19.30 -0.51
N GLU A 417 -8.56 -19.92 -0.09
CA GLU A 417 -9.68 -19.19 0.54
C GLU A 417 -9.27 -18.61 1.91
N ASN A 418 -8.44 -19.32 2.66
CA ASN A 418 -7.83 -18.80 3.89
C ASN A 418 -6.96 -17.57 3.62
N GLU A 419 -6.14 -17.59 2.56
CA GLU A 419 -5.33 -16.43 2.17
C GLU A 419 -6.19 -15.22 1.76
N VAL A 420 -7.24 -15.45 0.96
CA VAL A 420 -8.22 -14.40 0.60
C VAL A 420 -8.81 -13.74 1.85
N LEU A 421 -9.24 -14.54 2.82
CA LEU A 421 -9.83 -14.03 4.06
C LEU A 421 -8.85 -13.15 4.84
N LEU A 422 -7.59 -13.59 4.95
CA LEU A 422 -6.54 -12.84 5.64
C LEU A 422 -6.22 -11.52 4.95
N LEU A 423 -6.13 -11.51 3.61
CA LEU A 423 -5.88 -10.30 2.82
C LEU A 423 -7.04 -9.29 2.91
N GLU A 424 -8.29 -9.76 2.84
CA GLU A 424 -9.47 -8.88 2.90
C GLU A 424 -9.63 -8.19 4.27
N HIS A 425 -9.10 -8.80 5.33
CA HIS A 425 -9.11 -8.26 6.69
C HIS A 425 -7.78 -7.62 7.11
N ASP A 426 -6.86 -7.41 6.16
CA ASP A 426 -5.54 -6.80 6.40
C ASP A 426 -4.74 -7.49 7.51
N VAL A 427 -4.81 -8.83 7.57
CA VAL A 427 -4.08 -9.65 8.55
C VAL A 427 -2.72 -10.02 7.99
N PRO A 428 -1.60 -9.53 8.57
CA PRO A 428 -0.26 -9.87 8.10
C PRO A 428 0.03 -11.35 8.36
N HIS A 429 0.21 -12.11 7.29
CA HIS A 429 0.43 -13.57 7.33
C HIS A 429 1.69 -14.00 6.58
N SER A 430 2.53 -13.03 6.19
CA SER A 430 3.87 -13.28 5.68
C SER A 430 4.76 -13.88 6.76
N LYS A 431 5.83 -14.56 6.31
CA LYS A 431 6.88 -15.04 7.22
C LYS A 431 7.58 -13.84 7.86
N PHE A 432 8.01 -14.02 9.11
CA PHE A 432 8.88 -13.06 9.79
C PHE A 432 10.16 -12.85 8.99
N SER A 433 10.61 -11.59 8.89
CA SER A 433 11.83 -11.25 8.15
C SER A 433 13.09 -11.75 8.87
N ASP A 434 14.18 -11.93 8.13
CA ASP A 434 15.47 -12.33 8.71
C ASP A 434 15.96 -11.31 9.76
N LEU A 435 15.65 -10.03 9.55
CA LEU A 435 15.92 -8.99 10.54
C LEU A 435 15.17 -9.27 11.85
N VAL A 436 13.87 -9.58 11.81
CA VAL A 436 13.10 -9.95 13.02
C VAL A 436 13.66 -11.21 13.67
N LEU A 437 13.98 -12.23 12.87
CA LEU A 437 14.52 -13.50 13.37
C LEU A 437 15.91 -13.34 14.00
N SER A 438 16.71 -12.36 13.57
CA SER A 438 18.03 -12.08 14.15
C SER A 438 17.99 -11.59 15.61
N TYR A 439 16.84 -11.08 16.06
CA TYR A 439 16.61 -10.66 17.45
C TYR A 439 16.13 -11.79 18.36
N LEU A 440 15.95 -13.00 17.82
CA LEU A 440 15.64 -14.16 18.63
C LEU A 440 16.87 -14.61 19.44
N PRO A 441 16.66 -15.12 20.67
CA PRO A 441 17.74 -15.70 21.43
C PRO A 441 18.32 -16.92 20.72
N GLN A 442 19.64 -17.10 20.83
CA GLN A 442 20.30 -18.28 20.30
C GLN A 442 19.98 -19.51 21.14
N LEU A 443 19.81 -20.66 20.48
CA LEU A 443 19.62 -21.95 21.14
C LEU A 443 20.95 -22.70 21.29
N PRO A 444 21.15 -23.44 22.40
CA PRO A 444 20.23 -23.62 23.53
C PRO A 444 20.18 -22.38 24.44
N TRP A 445 18.97 -22.02 24.89
CA TRP A 445 18.77 -20.90 25.80
C TRP A 445 18.57 -21.38 27.23
N SER A 446 19.14 -20.66 28.19
CA SER A 446 18.99 -20.88 29.63
C SER A 446 19.03 -19.55 30.37
N ILE A 447 18.35 -19.46 31.51
CA ILE A 447 18.36 -18.26 32.34
C ILE A 447 19.79 -17.99 32.86
N THR A 448 20.22 -16.73 32.82
CA THR A 448 21.54 -16.32 33.31
C THR A 448 21.52 -16.11 34.82
N ASP A 449 22.68 -16.31 35.48
CA ASP A 449 22.82 -16.09 36.93
C ASP A 449 22.46 -14.65 37.35
N ASP A 450 22.75 -13.68 36.48
CA ASP A 450 22.39 -12.26 36.68
C ASP A 450 20.87 -12.03 36.69
N GLU A 451 20.09 -12.77 35.89
CA GLU A 451 18.62 -12.72 35.93
C GLU A 451 18.08 -13.46 37.16
N VAL A 452 18.68 -14.61 37.51
CA VAL A 452 18.30 -15.38 38.71
C VAL A 452 18.49 -14.53 39.98
N SER A 453 19.58 -13.77 40.08
CA SER A 453 19.86 -12.93 41.26
C SER A 453 18.88 -11.76 41.45
N ARG A 454 18.22 -11.31 40.38
CA ARG A 454 17.28 -10.17 40.41
C ARG A 454 15.82 -10.59 40.56
N ARG A 455 15.50 -11.87 40.35
CA ARG A 455 14.14 -12.40 40.33
C ARG A 455 13.85 -13.22 41.59
N SER A 456 12.59 -13.23 42.01
CA SER A 456 12.14 -14.11 43.08
C SER A 456 12.01 -15.54 42.56
N ASP A 457 12.57 -16.51 43.30
CA ASP A 457 12.45 -17.93 42.96
C ASP A 457 11.16 -18.51 43.55
N LEU A 458 10.21 -18.86 42.67
CA LEU A 458 8.92 -19.46 43.01
C LEU A 458 8.80 -20.91 42.55
N ARG A 459 9.90 -21.53 42.11
CA ARG A 459 9.89 -22.90 41.54
C ARG A 459 9.52 -23.99 42.56
N TYR A 460 9.43 -23.64 43.84
CA TYR A 460 8.98 -24.52 44.91
C TYR A 460 7.44 -24.62 45.02
N LEU A 461 6.69 -23.78 44.29
CA LEU A 461 5.22 -23.78 44.30
C LEU A 461 4.65 -24.82 43.32
N ASP A 462 3.53 -25.43 43.71
CA ASP A 462 2.74 -26.30 42.84
C ASP A 462 1.87 -25.46 41.90
N VAL A 463 2.38 -25.22 40.69
CA VAL A 463 1.74 -24.41 39.66
C VAL A 463 1.14 -25.30 38.57
N CYS A 464 -0.08 -24.98 38.12
CA CYS A 464 -0.71 -25.65 36.97
C CYS A 464 -1.32 -24.65 35.99
N SER A 465 -1.43 -25.02 34.71
CA SER A 465 -2.20 -24.29 33.71
C SER A 465 -3.47 -25.06 33.33
N VAL A 466 -4.48 -24.35 32.85
CA VAL A 466 -5.75 -24.94 32.41
C VAL A 466 -6.04 -24.47 30.99
N ASP A 467 -5.64 -25.29 30.02
CA ASP A 467 -5.66 -24.94 28.61
C ASP A 467 -6.58 -25.87 27.77
N PRO A 468 -7.10 -25.39 26.64
CA PRO A 468 -7.80 -26.24 25.68
C PRO A 468 -6.91 -27.37 25.12
N PRO A 469 -7.50 -28.49 24.68
CA PRO A 469 -6.75 -29.56 24.02
C PRO A 469 -5.96 -29.05 22.81
N GLY A 470 -4.65 -29.34 22.79
CA GLY A 470 -3.76 -28.94 21.69
C GLY A 470 -3.15 -27.53 21.83
N CYS A 471 -3.37 -26.83 22.93
CA CYS A 471 -2.70 -25.56 23.23
C CYS A 471 -1.16 -25.72 23.23
N THR A 472 -0.45 -24.78 22.62
CA THR A 472 1.02 -24.78 22.55
C THR A 472 1.65 -23.53 23.17
N ASP A 473 0.87 -22.48 23.25
CA ASP A 473 1.09 -21.12 23.72
C ASP A 473 0.41 -20.94 25.08
N ILE A 474 1.01 -21.51 26.12
CA ILE A 474 0.50 -21.42 27.50
C ILE A 474 0.94 -20.07 28.07
N ASP A 475 0.01 -19.12 28.12
CA ASP A 475 0.29 -17.74 28.55
C ASP A 475 0.15 -17.55 30.06
N ASP A 476 -0.73 -18.32 30.70
CA ASP A 476 -1.03 -18.22 32.12
C ASP A 476 -0.94 -19.56 32.86
N ALA A 477 -0.56 -19.47 34.13
CA ALA A 477 -0.55 -20.57 35.07
C ALA A 477 -0.92 -20.07 36.46
N LEU A 478 -1.48 -20.93 37.29
CA LEU A 478 -2.06 -20.56 38.57
C LEU A 478 -1.54 -21.46 39.69
N HIS A 479 -1.48 -20.91 40.90
CA HIS A 479 -1.42 -21.69 42.11
C HIS A 479 -2.38 -21.13 43.17
N CYS A 480 -2.75 -21.97 44.12
CA CYS A 480 -3.51 -21.56 45.30
C CYS A 480 -3.01 -22.38 46.50
N ARG A 481 -2.59 -21.70 47.58
CA ARG A 481 -2.15 -22.36 48.81
C ARG A 481 -2.70 -21.69 50.07
N PRO A 482 -2.98 -22.45 51.13
CA PRO A 482 -3.34 -21.88 52.42
C PRO A 482 -2.13 -21.21 53.09
N MET A 483 -2.41 -20.15 53.85
CA MET A 483 -1.44 -19.44 54.68
C MET A 483 -1.74 -19.65 56.18
N ASP A 484 -0.72 -19.48 57.02
CA ASP A 484 -0.82 -19.67 58.48
C ASP A 484 -1.82 -18.72 59.16
N ASN A 485 -2.10 -17.57 58.54
CA ASN A 485 -3.05 -16.56 59.04
C ASN A 485 -4.52 -16.89 58.70
N GLY A 486 -4.78 -18.04 58.06
CA GLY A 486 -6.11 -18.46 57.63
C GLY A 486 -6.56 -17.90 56.27
N ASN A 487 -5.75 -17.08 55.60
CA ASN A 487 -6.02 -16.62 54.25
C ASN A 487 -5.51 -17.64 53.21
N LEU A 488 -5.88 -17.42 51.95
CA LEU A 488 -5.32 -18.11 50.79
C LEU A 488 -4.36 -17.16 50.06
N GLU A 489 -3.22 -17.67 49.64
CA GLU A 489 -2.36 -17.05 48.64
C GLU A 489 -2.75 -17.63 47.28
N VAL A 490 -3.17 -16.77 46.36
CA VAL A 490 -3.48 -17.13 44.98
C VAL A 490 -2.52 -16.36 44.09
N GLY A 491 -1.72 -17.07 43.29
CA GLY A 491 -0.82 -16.44 42.34
C GLY A 491 -1.25 -16.69 40.91
N VAL A 492 -1.27 -15.62 40.11
CA VAL A 492 -1.43 -15.71 38.66
C VAL A 492 -0.07 -15.43 38.02
N HIS A 493 0.46 -16.43 37.33
CA HIS A 493 1.75 -16.40 36.66
C HIS A 493 1.54 -16.22 35.16
N ILE A 494 2.06 -15.14 34.60
CA ILE A 494 1.95 -14.79 33.19
C ILE A 494 3.31 -14.96 32.51
N ALA A 495 3.33 -15.43 31.28
CA ALA A 495 4.52 -15.49 30.43
C ALA A 495 5.24 -14.14 30.38
N ASP A 496 6.54 -14.10 30.74
CA ASP A 496 7.34 -12.88 30.73
C ASP A 496 7.92 -12.59 29.34
N VAL A 497 7.04 -12.26 28.39
CA VAL A 497 7.41 -11.90 27.01
C VAL A 497 8.33 -10.66 26.98
N SER A 498 8.21 -9.77 27.98
CA SER A 498 9.01 -8.54 28.10
C SER A 498 10.50 -8.81 28.33
N HIS A 499 10.85 -10.00 28.83
CA HIS A 499 12.24 -10.43 28.91
C HIS A 499 12.87 -10.54 27.53
N PHE A 500 12.14 -11.08 26.55
CA PHE A 500 12.63 -11.37 25.20
C PHE A 500 12.39 -10.23 24.21
N ILE A 501 11.25 -9.56 24.28
CA ILE A 501 10.87 -8.49 23.35
C ILE A 501 11.19 -7.13 23.97
N LYS A 502 12.11 -6.38 23.36
CA LYS A 502 12.55 -5.06 23.85
C LYS A 502 11.97 -3.93 22.98
N PRO A 503 11.53 -2.80 23.60
CA PRO A 503 10.95 -1.69 22.86
C PRO A 503 11.85 -1.14 21.76
N GLY A 504 11.26 -0.83 20.61
CA GLY A 504 11.96 -0.24 19.46
C GLY A 504 12.89 -1.20 18.70
N THR A 505 12.82 -2.50 18.99
CA THR A 505 13.48 -3.52 18.17
C THR A 505 12.60 -3.91 16.98
N PRO A 506 13.16 -4.42 15.87
CA PRO A 506 12.36 -4.92 14.75
C PRO A 506 11.34 -5.99 15.15
N LEU A 507 11.66 -6.81 16.15
CA LEU A 507 10.73 -7.81 16.70
C LEU A 507 9.54 -7.15 17.41
N ASP A 508 9.77 -6.07 18.17
CA ASP A 508 8.71 -5.28 18.81
C ASP A 508 7.85 -4.55 17.77
N GLU A 509 8.46 -3.94 16.75
CA GLU A 509 7.73 -3.27 15.66
C GLU A 509 6.83 -4.24 14.87
N GLU A 510 7.33 -5.44 14.58
CA GLU A 510 6.54 -6.48 13.89
C GLU A 510 5.43 -7.04 14.77
N ALA A 511 5.69 -7.28 16.06
CA ALA A 511 4.67 -7.71 17.01
C ALA A 511 3.57 -6.65 17.17
N ALA A 512 3.95 -5.37 17.23
CA ALA A 512 3.02 -4.24 17.28
C ALA A 512 2.20 -4.09 15.98
N LEU A 513 2.81 -4.37 14.82
CA LEU A 513 2.13 -4.37 13.53
C LEU A 513 1.05 -5.47 13.46
N ARG A 514 1.37 -6.68 13.90
CA ARG A 514 0.43 -7.81 13.94
C ARG A 514 -0.62 -7.65 15.03
N ALA A 515 -0.25 -7.00 16.14
CA ALA A 515 -1.04 -6.67 17.34
C ALA A 515 -1.65 -7.85 18.11
N THR A 516 -2.09 -8.90 17.43
CA THR A 516 -2.71 -10.09 18.02
C THR A 516 -2.44 -11.33 17.17
N THR A 517 -2.49 -12.50 17.80
CA THR A 517 -2.50 -13.78 17.09
C THR A 517 -3.90 -14.03 16.52
N VAL A 518 -4.00 -14.34 15.22
CA VAL A 518 -5.28 -14.60 14.56
C VAL A 518 -5.50 -16.10 14.44
N TYR A 519 -6.60 -16.59 15.01
CA TYR A 519 -6.98 -18.01 14.96
C TYR A 519 -8.05 -18.23 13.88
N LEU A 520 -7.68 -19.01 12.87
CA LEU A 520 -8.60 -19.58 11.89
C LEU A 520 -9.01 -21.00 12.34
N VAL A 521 -9.94 -21.61 11.62
CA VAL A 521 -10.44 -22.96 11.93
C VAL A 521 -9.32 -24.01 11.93
N ASP A 522 -8.36 -23.90 11.02
CA ASP A 522 -7.30 -24.89 10.80
C ASP A 522 -5.87 -24.30 10.88
N LYS A 523 -5.74 -22.99 11.12
CA LYS A 523 -4.46 -22.29 11.10
C LYS A 523 -4.41 -21.20 12.17
N ARG A 524 -3.24 -21.01 12.75
CA ARG A 524 -2.93 -19.90 13.64
C ARG A 524 -1.90 -18.99 12.97
N ILE A 525 -2.16 -17.69 12.96
CA ILE A 525 -1.23 -16.66 12.46
C ILE A 525 -0.60 -16.00 13.66
N ASP A 526 0.65 -16.37 13.96
CA ASP A 526 1.34 -15.93 15.17
C ASP A 526 1.68 -14.43 15.14
N MET A 527 1.47 -13.76 16.28
CA MET A 527 1.94 -12.40 16.54
C MET A 527 3.47 -12.34 16.66
N VAL A 528 4.09 -13.36 17.24
CA VAL A 528 5.54 -13.45 17.48
C VAL A 528 6.08 -14.78 16.95
N PRO A 529 7.38 -14.89 16.62
CA PRO A 529 7.93 -16.12 16.08
C PRO A 529 7.67 -17.34 16.98
N GLY A 530 7.39 -18.50 16.38
CA GLY A 530 7.01 -19.72 17.10
C GLY A 530 8.02 -20.19 18.16
N LEU A 531 9.29 -19.81 18.03
CA LEU A 531 10.31 -20.05 19.07
C LEU A 531 9.98 -19.34 20.39
N LEU A 532 9.41 -18.13 20.34
CA LEU A 532 8.96 -17.42 21.53
C LEU A 532 7.60 -17.93 21.98
N SER A 533 6.62 -17.93 21.07
CA SER A 533 5.22 -18.27 21.39
C SER A 533 5.04 -19.69 21.92
N GLY A 534 5.61 -20.72 21.27
CA GLY A 534 5.35 -22.12 21.61
C GLY A 534 6.43 -22.80 22.47
N ASN A 535 7.50 -22.08 22.83
CA ASN A 535 8.66 -22.65 23.51
C ASN A 535 9.17 -21.76 24.65
N LEU A 536 9.85 -20.64 24.34
CA LEU A 536 10.58 -19.89 25.38
C LEU A 536 9.68 -19.07 26.31
N CYS A 537 8.58 -18.51 25.81
CA CYS A 537 7.61 -17.77 26.63
C CYS A 537 6.51 -18.68 27.19
N SER A 538 6.18 -19.75 26.48
CA SER A 538 5.13 -20.71 26.89
C SER A 538 5.47 -21.37 28.23
N LEU A 539 4.53 -21.34 29.18
CA LEU A 539 4.70 -21.86 30.55
C LEU A 539 4.64 -23.39 30.63
N ARG A 540 5.41 -24.07 29.77
CA ARG A 540 5.58 -25.53 29.80
C ARG A 540 6.38 -25.90 31.06
N GLY A 541 6.35 -27.17 31.47
CA GLY A 541 6.94 -27.66 32.73
C GLY A 541 8.46 -27.49 32.94
N ARG A 542 9.15 -26.68 32.10
CA ARG A 542 10.54 -26.25 32.23
C ARG A 542 10.74 -24.75 31.94
N CYS A 543 9.68 -23.95 31.90
CA CYS A 543 9.78 -22.51 31.67
C CYS A 543 10.46 -21.84 32.88
N PRO A 544 11.58 -21.12 32.70
CA PRO A 544 12.34 -20.59 33.83
C PRO A 544 11.95 -19.17 34.25
N ILE A 545 11.08 -18.47 33.49
CA ILE A 545 10.75 -17.05 33.75
C ILE A 545 9.25 -16.79 33.61
N THR A 546 8.65 -16.19 34.65
CA THR A 546 7.28 -15.69 34.68
C THR A 546 7.23 -14.28 35.27
N THR A 547 6.17 -13.54 34.97
CA THR A 547 5.71 -12.40 35.77
C THR A 547 4.59 -12.89 36.67
N THR A 548 4.71 -12.71 37.99
CA THR A 548 3.68 -13.18 38.95
C THR A 548 2.94 -11.99 39.54
N VAL A 549 1.61 -12.06 39.54
CA VAL A 549 0.71 -11.12 40.20
C VAL A 549 0.07 -11.83 41.39
N TYR A 550 0.16 -11.20 42.56
CA TYR A 550 -0.43 -11.65 43.83
C TYR A 550 -1.69 -10.86 44.17
#